data_AF-A0A950ST39-F1
#
_entry.id   AF-A0A950ST39-F1
#
_cell.length_a   1.000
_cell.length_b   1.000
_cell.length_c   1.000
_cell.angle_alpha   90.00
_cell.angle_beta   90.00
_cell.angle_gamma   90.00
#
_symmetry.space_group_name_H-M   'P 1'
#
loop_
_entity.id
_entity.type
_entity.pdbx_description
1 polymer ?
#
loop_
_entity_poly.entity_id
_entity_poly.type
_entity_poly.pdbx_seq_one_letter_code
_entity_poly.pdbx_strand_id
1 'polypeptide(L)'
;SETHAALVRKYAPYIAHVHVNELDGSGPGAGDYDFRSLLRELREVNYGGWVSVEAFDSDADAREVAARAIHILKRAEPQAVASGAI
;
A
#
# COMPACT_ATOMS: atom_id res chain seq x y z
N SER A 1 9.01 18.38 -1.46
CA SER A 1 7.88 17.74 -2.16
C SER A 1 6.82 17.37 -1.13
N GLU A 2 5.55 17.24 -1.53
CA GLU A 2 4.50 16.66 -0.68
C GLU A 2 4.75 15.15 -0.49
N THR A 3 4.31 14.57 0.63
CA THR A 3 4.40 13.11 0.84
C THR A 3 3.33 12.39 0.02
N HIS A 4 3.56 11.14 -0.37
CA HIS A 4 2.56 10.33 -1.07
C HIS A 4 1.24 10.21 -0.29
N ALA A 5 1.30 10.07 1.04
CA ALA A 5 0.10 10.08 1.89
C ALA A 5 -0.65 11.43 1.79
N ALA A 6 0.05 12.57 1.87
CA ALA A 6 -0.59 13.88 1.70
C ALA A 6 -1.28 14.01 0.33
N LEU A 7 -0.69 13.45 -0.72
CA LEU A 7 -1.28 13.41 -2.05
C LEU A 7 -2.54 12.52 -2.10
N VAL A 8 -2.52 11.36 -1.45
CA VAL A 8 -3.73 10.51 -1.32
C VAL A 8 -4.87 11.29 -0.69
N ARG A 9 -4.63 11.99 0.43
CA ARG A 9 -5.66 12.81 1.09
C ARG A 9 -6.21 13.88 0.16
N LYS A 10 -5.31 14.61 -0.49
CA LYS A 10 -5.62 15.76 -1.34
C LYS A 10 -6.44 15.38 -2.56
N TYR A 11 -6.20 14.20 -3.13
CA TYR A 11 -6.84 13.75 -4.36
C TYR A 11 -7.84 12.61 -4.17
N ALA A 12 -8.16 12.22 -2.94
CA ALA A 12 -9.06 11.11 -2.62
C ALA A 12 -10.36 11.06 -3.47
N PRO A 13 -11.06 12.18 -3.74
CA PRO A 13 -12.27 12.16 -4.58
C PRO A 13 -12.05 11.70 -6.02
N TYR A 14 -10.80 11.68 -6.50
CA TYR A 14 -10.42 11.34 -7.87
C TYR A 14 -9.70 9.99 -7.98
N ILE A 15 -9.36 9.35 -6.85
CA ILE A 15 -8.62 8.08 -6.85
C ILE A 15 -9.59 6.93 -7.10
N ALA A 16 -9.56 6.39 -8.32
CA ALA A 16 -10.34 5.21 -8.69
C ALA A 16 -9.60 3.88 -8.46
N HIS A 17 -8.27 3.90 -8.52
CA HIS A 17 -7.44 2.72 -8.37
C HIS A 17 -6.05 3.07 -7.82
N VAL A 18 -5.40 2.11 -7.15
CA VAL A 18 -4.06 2.29 -6.54
C VAL A 18 -3.17 1.12 -6.94
N HIS A 19 -2.01 1.44 -7.51
CA HIS A 19 -0.89 0.52 -7.69
C HIS A 19 0.21 0.83 -6.66
N VAL A 20 0.91 -0.20 -6.19
CA VAL A 20 2.02 -0.07 -5.25
C VAL A 20 3.24 -0.90 -5.67
N ASN A 21 4.40 -0.31 -5.44
CA ASN A 21 5.73 -0.87 -5.59
C ASN A 21 6.70 -0.07 -4.70
N GLU A 22 7.95 -0.52 -4.63
CA GLU A 22 9.04 0.25 -4.04
C GLU A 22 9.46 1.40 -4.98
N LEU A 23 10.24 2.35 -4.43
CA LEU A 23 10.68 3.54 -5.18
C LEU A 23 11.57 3.23 -6.39
N ASP A 24 12.22 2.06 -6.40
CA ASP A 24 13.07 1.57 -7.49
C ASP A 24 12.31 0.69 -8.51
N GLY A 25 11.00 0.49 -8.31
CA GLY A 25 10.18 -0.37 -9.16
C GLY A 25 10.06 -1.82 -8.68
N SER A 26 10.83 -2.24 -7.67
CA SER A 26 10.74 -3.59 -7.12
C SER A 26 9.44 -3.80 -6.33
N GLY A 27 9.07 -5.06 -6.08
CA GLY A 27 7.85 -5.37 -5.32
C GLY A 27 7.96 -5.02 -3.84
N PRO A 28 6.84 -4.66 -3.16
CA PRO A 28 6.84 -4.27 -1.74
C PRO A 28 7.63 -5.23 -0.84
N GLY A 29 8.46 -4.67 0.03
CA GLY A 29 9.35 -5.41 0.94
C GLY A 29 10.78 -5.61 0.44
N ALA A 30 11.11 -5.14 -0.75
CA ALA A 30 12.49 -5.12 -1.25
C ALA A 30 13.22 -3.80 -0.93
N GLY A 31 12.49 -2.77 -0.54
CA GLY A 31 13.01 -1.47 -0.12
C GLY A 31 12.48 -1.05 1.25
N ASP A 32 12.40 0.25 1.47
CA ASP A 32 12.02 0.88 2.74
C ASP A 32 10.84 1.87 2.60
N TYR A 33 10.07 1.80 1.50
CA TYR A 33 8.91 2.66 1.33
C TYR A 33 7.90 2.50 2.47
N ASP A 34 7.39 3.63 2.99
CA ASP A 34 6.43 3.63 4.10
C ASP A 34 5.00 3.28 3.63
N PHE A 35 4.78 1.98 3.38
CA PHE A 35 3.46 1.44 3.06
C PHE A 35 2.46 1.64 4.21
N ARG A 36 2.91 1.71 5.47
CA ARG A 36 2.02 1.89 6.62
C ARG A 36 1.33 3.25 6.55
N SER A 37 2.07 4.31 6.24
CA SER A 37 1.48 5.64 6.10
C SER A 37 0.56 5.75 4.90
N LEU A 38 0.91 5.11 3.78
CA LEU A 38 0.04 5.06 2.61
C LEU A 38 -1.28 4.35 2.92
N LEU A 39 -1.24 3.13 3.47
CA LEU A 39 -2.41 2.32 3.76
C LEU A 39 -3.29 2.93 4.86
N ARG A 40 -2.69 3.57 5.87
CA ARG A 40 -3.43 4.36 6.86
C ARG A 40 -4.23 5.45 6.18
N GLU A 41 -3.61 6.20 5.29
CA GLU A 41 -4.27 7.33 4.64
C GLU A 41 -5.40 6.88 3.71
N LEU A 42 -5.20 5.81 2.95
CA LEU A 42 -6.26 5.18 2.14
C LEU A 42 -7.46 4.77 3.01
N ARG A 43 -7.20 4.22 4.20
CA ARG A 43 -8.26 3.86 5.15
C ARG A 43 -9.00 5.10 5.69
N GLU A 44 -8.28 6.15 6.08
CA GLU A 44 -8.86 7.39 6.61
C GLU A 44 -9.76 8.09 5.59
N VAL A 45 -9.43 8.01 4.29
CA VAL A 45 -10.26 8.56 3.22
C VAL A 45 -11.35 7.60 2.72
N ASN A 46 -11.56 6.48 3.40
CA ASN A 46 -12.54 5.44 3.06
C ASN A 46 -12.37 4.88 1.63
N TYR A 47 -11.14 4.75 1.15
CA TYR A 47 -10.87 4.07 -0.11
C TYR A 47 -11.18 2.57 0.05
N GLY A 48 -12.26 2.11 -0.60
CA GLY A 48 -12.71 0.71 -0.57
C GLY A 48 -12.28 -0.13 -1.78
N GLY A 49 -11.42 0.41 -2.64
CA GLY A 49 -10.94 -0.27 -3.84
C GLY A 49 -9.75 -1.19 -3.56
N TRP A 50 -9.28 -1.87 -4.62
CA TRP A 50 -8.09 -2.72 -4.55
C TRP A 50 -6.81 -1.89 -4.45
N VAL A 51 -5.83 -2.42 -3.72
CA VAL A 51 -4.43 -2.00 -3.77
C VAL A 51 -3.68 -3.07 -4.55
N SER A 52 -3.34 -2.77 -5.80
CA SER A 52 -2.69 -3.71 -6.72
C SER A 52 -1.17 -3.61 -6.62
N VAL A 53 -0.46 -4.74 -6.65
CA VAL A 53 1.01 -4.77 -6.67
C VAL A 53 1.48 -4.73 -8.12
N GLU A 54 2.35 -3.78 -8.46
CA GLU A 54 2.92 -3.62 -9.81
C GLU A 54 4.46 -3.56 -9.74
N ALA A 55 5.10 -4.74 -9.70
CA ALA A 55 6.56 -4.84 -9.69
C ALA A 55 7.12 -4.85 -11.12
N PHE A 56 8.23 -4.14 -11.34
CA PHE A 56 8.90 -4.00 -12.64
C PHE A 56 10.22 -4.77 -12.73
N ASP A 57 10.49 -5.66 -11.77
CA ASP A 57 11.66 -6.53 -11.78
C ASP A 57 11.38 -7.80 -12.60
N SER A 58 11.94 -7.89 -13.81
CA SER A 58 11.75 -9.04 -14.71
C SER A 58 12.58 -10.26 -14.33
N ASP A 59 13.60 -10.08 -13.49
CA ASP A 59 14.53 -11.15 -13.11
C ASP A 59 14.08 -11.86 -11.81
N ALA A 60 13.17 -11.25 -11.04
CA ALA A 60 12.63 -11.83 -9.81
C ALA A 60 11.57 -12.93 -10.06
N ASP A 61 11.55 -13.94 -9.19
CA ASP A 61 10.49 -14.94 -9.19
C ASP A 61 9.15 -14.32 -8.78
N ALA A 62 8.15 -14.44 -9.66
CA ALA A 62 6.84 -13.83 -9.46
C ALA A 62 6.11 -14.32 -8.21
N ARG A 63 6.30 -15.59 -7.79
CA ARG A 63 5.66 -16.13 -6.58
C ARG A 63 6.31 -15.56 -5.33
N GLU A 64 7.62 -15.45 -5.32
CA GLU A 64 8.35 -14.82 -4.21
C GLU A 64 7.98 -13.35 -4.05
N VAL A 65 7.90 -12.61 -5.15
CA VAL A 65 7.46 -11.20 -5.16
C VAL A 65 6.04 -11.08 -4.59
N ALA A 66 5.09 -11.89 -5.09
CA ALA A 66 3.71 -11.85 -4.62
C ALA A 66 3.59 -12.22 -3.13
N ALA A 67 4.27 -13.28 -2.70
CA ALA A 67 4.23 -13.73 -1.30
C ALA A 67 4.82 -12.68 -0.35
N ARG A 68 5.96 -12.09 -0.70
CA ARG A 68 6.59 -11.01 0.08
C ARG A 68 5.69 -9.78 0.15
N ALA A 69 5.14 -9.34 -0.99
CA ALA A 69 4.29 -8.16 -1.05
C ALA A 69 3.02 -8.35 -0.20
N ILE A 70 2.35 -9.52 -0.30
CA ILE A 70 1.19 -9.84 0.55
C ILE A 70 1.56 -9.78 2.03
N HIS A 71 2.70 -10.36 2.42
CA HIS A 71 3.15 -10.35 3.81
C HIS A 71 3.36 -8.92 4.33
N ILE A 72 4.08 -8.09 3.57
CA ILE A 72 4.44 -6.73 3.96
C ILE A 72 3.21 -5.82 4.02
N LEU A 73 2.36 -5.85 2.98
CA LEU A 73 1.16 -5.02 2.92
C LEU A 73 0.17 -5.37 4.04
N LYS A 74 -0.05 -6.67 4.35
CA LYS A 74 -0.91 -7.08 5.47
C LYS A 74 -0.38 -6.65 6.84
N ARG A 75 0.95 -6.59 7.03
CA ARG A 75 1.55 -6.10 8.28
C ARG A 75 1.56 -4.59 8.40
N ALA A 76 1.62 -3.89 7.26
CA ALA A 76 1.53 -2.45 7.18
C ALA A 76 0.08 -1.95 7.37
N GLU A 77 -0.91 -2.75 6.98
CA GLU A 77 -2.33 -2.43 7.10
C GLU A 77 -2.70 -2.06 8.56
N PRO A 78 -3.32 -0.88 8.79
CA PRO A 78 -3.78 -0.50 10.11
C PRO A 78 -4.88 -1.46 10.56
N GLN A 79 -4.67 -2.15 11.67
CA GLN A 79 -5.66 -3.06 12.23
C GLN A 79 -6.92 -2.28 12.61
N ALA A 80 -8.09 -2.88 12.38
CA ALA A 80 -9.32 -2.36 12.98
C ALA A 80 -9.15 -2.40 14.49
N VAL A 81 -9.31 -1.25 15.15
CA VAL A 81 -9.49 -1.25 16.61
C VAL A 81 -10.79 -2.03 16.83
N ALA A 82 -10.71 -3.17 17.51
CA ALA A 82 -11.90 -3.91 17.88
C ALA A 82 -12.83 -2.94 18.62
N SER A 83 -14.01 -2.70 18.08
CA SER A 83 -15.06 -1.98 18.78
C SER A 83 -15.38 -2.83 20.01
N GLY A 84 -14.82 -2.44 21.15
CA GLY A 84 -15.28 -2.92 22.44
C GLY A 84 -16.69 -2.43 22.61
N ALA A 85 -17.67 -3.29 22.35
CA ALA A 85 -19.03 -3.07 22.79
C ALA A 85 -19.00 -2.96 24.33
N ILE A 86 -19.33 -1.77 24.83
CA ILE A 86 -19.76 -1.51 26.20
C ILE A 86 -21.28 -1.52 26.22
#